data_AF-A0A958S706-F1
#
_entry.id   AF-A0A958S706-F1
#
_cell.length_a   1.000
_cell.length_b   1.000
_cell.length_c   1.000
_cell.angle_alpha   90.00
_cell.angle_beta   90.00
_cell.angle_gamma   90.00
#
_symmetry.space_group_name_H-M   'P 1'
#
loop_
_entity.id
_entity.type
_entity.pdbx_description
1 polymer ?
#
loop_
_entity_poly.entity_id
_entity_poly.type
_entity_poly.pdbx_seq_one_letter_code
_entity_poly.pdbx_strand_id
1 'polypeptide(L)'
;MNFDLPHIPSRESQPRQTGLTMMMDKGLSRRQAENFVDCSAHLTDLVKLGFGTSYVSKDLERKISIYKEAGLKTYLGGTLFEAFL
;
A
#
# COMPACT_ATOMS: atom_id res chain seq x y z
N MET A 1 -10.30 -0.89 23.10
CA MET A 1 -11.67 -1.40 23.24
C MET A 1 -11.82 -2.00 24.63
N ASN A 2 -13.02 -2.07 25.17
CA ASN A 2 -13.26 -2.49 26.56
C ASN A 2 -13.49 -4.01 26.67
N PHE A 3 -13.17 -4.77 25.62
CA PHE A 3 -13.38 -6.21 25.50
C PHE A 3 -12.37 -6.81 24.53
N ASP A 4 -12.07 -8.10 24.73
CA ASP A 4 -11.24 -8.90 23.85
C ASP A 4 -12.11 -9.86 23.02
N LEU A 5 -11.81 -9.99 21.73
CA LEU A 5 -12.49 -10.93 20.86
C LEU A 5 -11.86 -12.32 21.02
N PRO A 6 -12.64 -13.37 21.34
CA PRO A 6 -12.09 -14.72 21.42
C PRO A 6 -11.73 -15.23 20.02
N HIS A 7 -10.75 -16.15 19.95
CA HIS A 7 -10.33 -16.85 18.74
C HIS A 7 -9.75 -15.97 17.60
N ILE A 8 -9.24 -14.78 17.91
CA ILE A 8 -8.46 -14.00 16.93
C ILE A 8 -7.10 -14.68 16.71
N PRO A 9 -6.74 -15.04 15.47
CA PRO A 9 -5.45 -15.64 15.18
C PRO A 9 -4.31 -14.64 15.42
N SER A 10 -3.13 -15.14 15.79
CA SER A 10 -1.94 -14.31 15.86
C SER A 10 -1.54 -13.83 14.45
N ARG A 11 -1.08 -12.59 14.37
CA ARG A 11 -0.53 -12.00 13.14
C ARG A 11 0.88 -11.50 13.44
N GLU A 12 1.80 -11.68 12.50
CA GLU A 12 3.13 -11.08 12.60
C GLU A 12 3.06 -9.56 12.72
N SER A 13 3.95 -8.97 13.52
CA SER A 13 4.16 -7.52 13.56
C SER A 13 4.96 -7.06 12.33
N GLN A 14 4.83 -5.79 11.96
CA GLN A 14 5.73 -5.19 10.98
C GLN A 14 7.15 -5.09 11.54
N PRO A 15 8.22 -5.30 10.74
CA PRO A 15 8.21 -5.68 9.32
C PRO A 15 7.95 -7.19 9.12
N ARG A 16 6.85 -7.52 8.44
CA ARG A 16 6.39 -8.91 8.25
C ARG A 16 7.22 -9.63 7.20
N GLN A 17 7.39 -10.94 7.38
CA GLN A 17 7.98 -11.83 6.37
C GLN A 17 6.96 -12.85 5.84
N THR A 18 5.91 -13.15 6.61
CA THR A 18 4.78 -13.98 6.18
C THR A 18 3.45 -13.27 6.41
N GLY A 19 2.37 -13.78 5.80
CA GLY A 19 1.04 -13.15 5.92
C GLY A 19 0.98 -11.74 5.33
N LEU A 20 1.79 -11.45 4.31
CA LEU A 20 1.91 -10.14 3.70
C LEU A 20 0.60 -9.68 3.07
N THR A 21 0.27 -8.42 3.26
CA THR A 21 -0.86 -7.74 2.62
C THR A 21 -0.34 -6.74 1.60
N MET A 22 -0.74 -6.93 0.34
CA MET A 22 -0.49 -5.99 -0.74
C MET A 22 -1.77 -5.25 -1.11
N MET A 23 -1.72 -3.92 -1.01
CA MET A 23 -2.79 -3.05 -1.48
C MET A 23 -2.49 -2.59 -2.91
N MET A 24 -3.46 -2.72 -3.80
CA MET A 24 -3.37 -2.21 -5.17
C MET A 24 -3.98 -0.81 -5.26
N ASP A 25 -3.13 0.19 -5.45
CA ASP A 25 -3.55 1.55 -5.77
C ASP A 25 -3.87 1.62 -7.28
N LYS A 26 -5.16 1.75 -7.61
CA LYS A 26 -5.67 1.82 -8.99
C LYS A 26 -5.87 3.25 -9.50
N GLY A 27 -5.25 4.25 -8.88
CA GLY A 27 -5.41 5.66 -9.22
C GLY A 27 -5.99 6.51 -8.11
N LEU A 28 -5.67 6.19 -6.85
CA LEU A 28 -5.99 7.04 -5.71
C LEU A 28 -5.36 8.42 -5.88
N SER A 29 -6.14 9.45 -5.53
CA SER A 29 -5.60 10.78 -5.29
C SER A 29 -4.68 10.77 -4.06
N ARG A 30 -3.86 11.81 -3.90
CA ARG A 30 -2.98 11.94 -2.72
C ARG A 30 -3.74 11.93 -1.40
N ARG A 31 -4.89 12.60 -1.32
CA ARG A 31 -5.72 12.62 -0.11
C ARG A 31 -6.30 11.24 0.20
N GLN A 32 -6.65 10.45 -0.82
CA GLN A 32 -7.08 9.08 -0.62
C GLN A 32 -5.92 8.17 -0.18
N ALA A 33 -4.69 8.43 -0.67
CA ALA A 33 -3.51 7.74 -0.18
C ALA A 33 -3.22 8.07 1.30
N GLU A 34 -3.34 9.35 1.70
CA GLU A 34 -3.23 9.79 3.09
C GLU A 34 -4.29 9.12 3.98
N ASN A 35 -5.57 9.15 3.57
CA ASN A 35 -6.65 8.49 4.29
C ASN A 35 -6.47 6.97 4.38
N PHE A 36 -5.93 6.35 3.33
CA PHE A 36 -5.63 4.92 3.34
C PHE A 36 -4.52 4.59 4.34
N VAL A 37 -3.45 5.38 4.36
CA VAL A 37 -2.35 5.19 5.30
C VAL A 37 -2.84 5.33 6.74
N ASP A 38 -3.62 6.38 7.01
CA ASP A 38 -4.20 6.63 8.34
C ASP A 38 -5.01 5.43 8.85
N CYS A 39 -5.84 4.84 7.99
CA CYS A 39 -6.72 3.74 8.44
C CYS A 39 -6.06 2.35 8.39
N SER A 40 -5.16 2.09 7.43
CA SER A 40 -4.79 0.72 7.02
C SER A 40 -3.29 0.45 6.94
N ALA A 41 -2.40 1.41 7.24
CA ALA A 41 -0.95 1.19 7.14
C ALA A 41 -0.47 0.05 8.05
N HIS A 42 -1.01 -0.07 9.27
CA HIS A 42 -0.66 -1.14 10.21
C HIS A 42 -1.02 -2.56 9.72
N LEU A 43 -1.93 -2.68 8.75
CA LEU A 43 -2.37 -3.95 8.15
C LEU A 43 -1.79 -4.19 6.75
N THR A 44 -1.05 -3.24 6.20
CA THR A 44 -0.51 -3.28 4.84
C THR A 44 1.00 -3.37 4.86
N ASP A 45 1.60 -4.09 3.92
CA ASP A 45 3.06 -4.23 3.83
C ASP A 45 3.59 -3.69 2.50
N LEU A 46 2.80 -3.86 1.44
CA LEU A 46 3.15 -3.52 0.07
C LEU A 46 2.06 -2.66 -0.57
N VAL A 47 2.47 -1.70 -1.41
CA VAL A 47 1.56 -0.95 -2.28
C VAL A 47 2.00 -1.11 -3.73
N LYS A 48 1.12 -1.65 -4.57
CA LYS A 48 1.32 -1.70 -6.02
C LYS A 48 0.59 -0.55 -6.69
N LEU A 49 1.32 0.31 -7.40
CA LEU A 49 0.72 1.27 -8.33
C LEU A 49 0.25 0.50 -9.57
N GLY A 50 -1.06 0.26 -9.67
CA GLY A 50 -1.64 -0.70 -10.60
C GLY A 50 -1.37 -0.37 -12.07
N PHE A 51 -1.16 -1.40 -12.88
CA PHE A 51 -0.99 -1.29 -14.34
C PHE A 51 0.02 -0.20 -14.73
N GLY A 52 -0.38 0.77 -15.55
CA GLY A 52 0.37 1.99 -15.89
C GLY A 52 -0.09 3.24 -15.15
N THR A 53 -0.81 3.13 -14.01
CA THR A 53 -1.37 4.30 -13.31
C THR A 53 -0.31 5.28 -12.84
N SER A 54 0.92 4.82 -12.57
CA SER A 54 2.03 5.69 -12.23
C SER A 54 2.41 6.65 -13.37
N TYR A 55 2.25 6.25 -14.63
CA TYR A 55 2.54 7.10 -15.79
C TYR A 55 1.59 8.30 -15.91
N VAL A 56 0.33 8.13 -15.50
CA VAL A 56 -0.73 9.16 -15.61
C VAL A 56 -1.01 9.88 -14.27
N SER A 57 -0.30 9.53 -13.20
CA SER A 57 -0.49 10.14 -11.88
C SER A 57 0.16 11.51 -11.82
N LYS A 58 -0.66 12.58 -11.67
CA LYS A 58 -0.17 13.98 -11.64
C LYS A 58 0.91 14.25 -10.58
N ASP A 59 0.75 13.72 -9.37
CA ASP A 59 1.67 13.93 -8.24
C ASP A 59 2.27 12.60 -7.75
N LEU A 60 2.87 11.83 -8.67
CA LEU A 60 3.40 10.49 -8.37
C LEU A 60 4.39 10.51 -7.19
N GLU A 61 5.34 11.43 -7.18
CA GLU A 61 6.39 11.50 -6.16
C GLU A 61 5.83 11.67 -4.75
N ARG A 62 4.92 12.63 -4.58
CA ARG A 62 4.27 12.86 -3.29
C ARG A 62 3.43 11.66 -2.86
N LYS A 63 2.77 10.98 -3.80
CA LYS A 63 2.01 9.74 -3.48
C LYS A 63 2.95 8.62 -3.00
N ILE A 64 4.10 8.45 -3.64
CA ILE A 64 5.13 7.50 -3.19
C ILE A 64 5.67 7.89 -1.82
N SER A 65 5.88 9.19 -1.55
CA SER A 65 6.38 9.66 -0.26
C SER A 65 5.40 9.34 0.87
N ILE A 66 4.10 9.55 0.66
CA ILE A 66 3.03 9.18 1.64
C ILE A 66 3.15 7.70 2.04
N TYR A 67 3.29 6.79 1.08
CA TYR A 67 3.41 5.36 1.38
C TYR A 67 4.74 5.00 2.06
N LYS A 68 5.86 5.62 1.65
CA LYS A 68 7.17 5.39 2.26
C LYS A 68 7.28 5.92 3.68
N GLU A 69 6.73 7.11 3.94
CA GLU A 69 6.64 7.73 5.27
C GLU A 69 5.85 6.83 6.23
N ALA A 70 4.88 6.07 5.71
CA ALA A 70 4.11 5.06 6.43
C ALA A 70 4.80 3.69 6.57
N GLY A 71 6.05 3.54 6.12
CA GLY A 71 6.81 2.28 6.16
C GLY A 71 6.38 1.24 5.12
N LEU A 72 5.55 1.61 4.13
CA LEU A 72 5.04 0.68 3.12
C LEU A 72 5.98 0.59 1.91
N LYS A 73 6.27 -0.64 1.48
CA LYS A 73 7.08 -0.88 0.27
C LYS A 73 6.23 -0.65 -0.97
N THR A 74 6.59 0.35 -1.78
CA THR A 74 5.83 0.72 -2.99
C THR A 74 6.54 0.25 -4.26
N TYR A 75 5.80 -0.28 -5.23
CA TYR A 75 6.34 -0.72 -6.52
C TYR A 75 5.37 -0.47 -7.68
N LEU A 76 5.91 -0.45 -8.90
CA LEU A 76 5.15 -0.21 -10.13
C LEU A 76 4.46 -1.49 -10.62
N GLY A 77 3.38 -1.35 -11.38
CA GLY A 77 2.67 -2.47 -11.97
C GLY A 77 3.51 -3.18 -13.04
N GLY A 78 3.43 -4.52 -13.07
CA GLY A 78 4.11 -5.33 -14.09
C GLY A 78 3.70 -4.96 -15.52
N THR A 79 2.42 -4.63 -15.74
CA THR A 79 1.94 -4.17 -17.05
C THR A 79 2.64 -2.90 -17.54
N LEU A 80 3.07 -2.00 -16.64
CA LEU A 80 3.89 -0.87 -17.05
C LEU A 80 5.26 -1.35 -17.51
N PHE A 81 5.90 -2.25 -16.77
CA PHE A 81 7.17 -2.83 -17.16
C PHE A 81 7.09 -3.53 -18.54
N GLU A 82 6.03 -4.31 -18.77
CA GLU A 82 5.77 -4.96 -20.07
C GLU A 82 5.62 -3.98 -21.23
N ALA A 83 5.15 -2.75 -20.99
CA ALA A 83 5.05 -1.72 -22.03
C ALA A 83 6.41 -1.16 -22.49
N PHE A 84 7.51 -1.48 -21.77
CA PHE A 84 8.88 -1.09 -22.11
C PHE A 84 9.77 -2.27 -22.55
N LEU A 85 9.20 -3.48 -22.67
CA LEU A 85 9.87 -4.64 -23.27
C LEU A 85 9.67 -4.65 -24.79
#